data_AF-A0AAD8THX0-F1
#
_entry.id   AF-A0AAD8THX0-F1
#
_cell.length_a   1.000
_cell.length_b   1.000
_cell.length_c   1.000
_cell.angle_alpha   90.00
_cell.angle_beta   90.00
_cell.angle_gamma   90.00
#
_symmetry.space_group_name_H-M   'P 1'
#
loop_
_entity.id
_entity.type
_entity.pdbx_description
1 polymer ?
#
loop_
_entity_poly.entity_id
_entity_poly.type
_entity_poly.pdbx_seq_one_letter_code
_entity_poly.pdbx_strand_id
1 'polypeptide(L)'
;MTPCRPSAATFLRFIPEIKAKYDYGVTIFILTFSLVAVSSYRVEELIQLAHDRFYTIIVGVLICLLTTVFVFPVWAGEGVHKLAVGNLDKLAQFFEGMESECFGISTVTDNLEAKDFLQEYKSVLNRRPPRTLCTFAKWEPRHGKFRFRHPWSQYQKLGTLCRQCASSMEALASYVITTTKTQYPAAASPDLSYKVRKTCGEMSLHSAKALRQLATATETMTVPPPANLAVSAAMKAAEGLRLELAENAAMLQVMHVAVTASLLADLVAQVKEIAECVDVLAREAHFKNPKDERRDVAVDTLSRGRSGPLPDVVVQCPE
;
A
#
# COMPACT_ATOMS: atom_id res chain seq x y z
N MET A 1 5.39 53.75 23.70
CA MET A 1 4.66 52.46 23.68
C MET A 1 5.63 51.36 23.32
N THR A 2 5.62 50.27 24.07
CA THR A 2 6.59 49.16 24.08
C THR A 2 6.66 48.41 22.74
N PRO A 3 7.85 47.99 22.30
CA PRO A 3 7.99 47.19 21.08
C PRO A 3 7.41 45.80 21.31
N CYS A 4 6.37 45.45 20.56
CA CYS A 4 5.94 44.05 20.44
C CYS A 4 7.04 43.28 19.70
N ARG A 5 8.00 42.73 20.45
CA ARG A 5 8.97 41.77 19.92
C ARG A 5 8.21 40.56 19.38
N PRO A 6 8.64 39.94 18.26
CA PRO A 6 8.12 38.65 17.80
C PRO A 6 8.63 37.53 18.71
N SER A 7 8.27 37.59 19.99
CA SER A 7 8.62 36.59 20.99
C SER A 7 8.00 35.25 20.59
N ALA A 8 6.72 35.22 20.19
CA ALA A 8 6.01 33.97 19.91
C ALA A 8 6.68 33.11 18.81
N ALA A 9 7.06 33.70 17.67
CA ALA A 9 7.70 32.97 16.56
C ALA A 9 9.12 32.48 16.91
N THR A 10 9.87 33.26 17.70
CA THR A 10 11.19 32.88 18.17
C THR A 10 11.12 31.78 19.23
N PHE A 11 10.11 31.82 20.12
CA PHE A 11 9.83 30.77 21.11
C PHE A 11 9.38 29.46 20.46
N LEU A 12 8.55 29.52 19.41
CA LEU A 12 8.14 28.33 18.64
C LEU A 12 9.34 27.57 18.02
N ARG A 13 10.44 28.27 17.75
CA ARG A 13 11.69 27.70 17.22
C ARG A 13 12.48 26.87 18.23
N PHE A 14 12.17 27.02 19.53
CA PHE A 14 12.73 26.21 20.61
C PHE A 14 11.85 25.02 21.00
N ILE A 15 10.66 24.88 20.41
CA ILE A 15 9.82 23.70 20.58
C ILE A 15 10.36 22.59 19.67
N PRO A 16 10.83 21.45 20.22
CA PRO A 16 11.52 20.41 19.45
C PRO A 16 10.70 19.86 18.28
N GLU A 17 9.39 19.73 18.46
CA GLU A 17 8.48 19.19 17.44
C GLU A 17 8.30 20.10 16.22
N ILE A 18 8.32 21.43 16.43
CA ILE A 18 8.17 22.42 15.36
C ILE A 18 9.51 22.59 14.63
N LYS A 19 10.61 22.60 15.37
CA LYS A 19 11.96 22.64 14.82
C LYS A 19 12.27 21.41 13.95
N ALA A 20 11.91 20.21 14.40
CA ALA A 20 12.19 18.98 13.64
C ALA A 20 11.45 18.87 12.29
N LYS A 21 10.31 19.57 12.13
CA LYS A 21 9.42 19.41 10.96
C LYS A 21 9.32 20.67 10.09
N TYR A 22 9.53 21.86 10.64
CA TYR A 22 9.19 23.13 10.00
C TYR A 22 10.27 24.22 10.13
N ASP A 23 11.50 23.90 10.57
CA ASP A 23 12.56 24.91 10.81
C ASP A 23 12.81 25.81 9.59
N TYR A 24 12.78 25.25 8.38
CA TYR A 24 12.96 26.00 7.14
C TYR A 24 11.84 27.03 6.91
N GLY A 25 10.58 26.61 7.07
CA GLY A 25 9.42 27.49 6.89
C GLY A 25 9.33 28.57 7.96
N VAL A 26 9.63 28.23 9.22
CA VAL A 26 9.67 29.18 10.34
C VAL A 26 10.81 30.18 10.15
N THR A 27 11.97 29.74 9.65
CA THR A 27 13.11 30.64 9.36
C THR A 27 12.77 31.65 8.28
N ILE A 28 12.18 31.19 7.18
CA ILE A 28 11.75 32.06 6.08
C ILE A 28 10.71 33.06 6.59
N PHE A 29 9.69 32.60 7.33
CA PHE A 29 8.66 33.48 7.92
C PHE A 29 9.25 34.54 8.85
N ILE A 30 10.18 34.18 9.74
CA ILE A 30 10.85 35.11 10.64
C ILE A 30 11.68 36.13 9.85
N LEU A 31 12.48 35.67 8.86
CA LEU A 31 13.28 36.57 8.02
C LEU A 31 12.42 37.56 7.26
N THR A 32 11.32 37.10 6.65
CA THR A 32 10.38 37.97 5.93
C THR A 32 9.69 38.95 6.89
N PHE A 33 9.22 38.49 8.06
CA PHE A 33 8.61 39.34 9.08
C PHE A 33 9.59 40.40 9.60
N SER A 34 10.85 40.02 9.87
CA SER A 34 11.90 40.94 10.31
C SER A 34 12.24 41.96 9.24
N LEU A 35 12.28 41.57 7.96
CA LEU A 35 12.55 42.48 6.85
C LEU A 35 11.42 43.50 6.68
N VAL A 36 10.16 43.08 6.87
CA VAL A 36 8.97 43.96 6.90
C VAL A 36 9.00 44.91 8.11
N ALA A 37 9.25 44.37 9.31
CA ALA A 37 9.27 45.16 10.55
C ALA A 37 10.36 46.24 10.53
N VAL A 38 11.55 45.92 10.01
CA VAL A 38 12.67 46.87 9.88
C VAL A 38 12.38 47.94 8.82
N SER A 39 11.72 47.57 7.71
CA SER A 39 11.40 48.53 6.65
C SER A 39 10.14 49.37 6.93
N SER A 40 9.37 49.10 7.98
CA SER A 40 8.27 49.93 8.48
C SER A 40 8.70 51.05 9.46
N TYR A 41 9.98 51.10 9.84
CA TYR A 41 10.50 52.09 10.80
C TYR A 41 10.71 53.50 10.21
N ARG A 42 10.35 53.75 8.94
CA ARG A 42 10.82 54.94 8.18
C ARG A 42 9.75 55.85 7.54
N VAL A 43 8.43 55.66 7.76
CA VAL A 43 7.40 56.50 7.11
C VAL A 43 6.15 56.69 7.98
N GLU A 44 5.67 57.93 8.10
CA GLU A 44 4.49 58.42 8.84
C GLU A 44 3.12 57.82 8.44
N GLU A 45 2.99 57.11 7.30
CA GLU A 45 1.75 56.42 6.88
C GLU A 45 1.78 54.92 7.15
N LEU A 46 1.94 54.58 8.44
CA LEU A 46 2.24 53.23 8.93
C LEU A 46 1.21 52.16 8.56
N ILE A 47 -0.08 52.51 8.46
CA ILE A 47 -1.17 51.53 8.30
C ILE A 47 -1.36 51.11 6.83
N GLN A 48 -1.35 52.06 5.90
CA GLN A 48 -1.53 51.77 4.47
C GLN A 48 -0.31 51.03 3.89
N LEU A 49 0.91 51.46 4.23
CA LEU A 49 2.13 50.80 3.80
C LEU A 49 2.27 49.38 4.37
N ALA A 50 1.83 49.15 5.62
CA ALA A 50 1.83 47.82 6.21
C ALA A 50 0.82 46.89 5.53
N HIS A 51 -0.36 47.41 5.16
CA HIS A 51 -1.39 46.66 4.47
C HIS A 51 -0.93 46.20 3.08
N ASP A 52 -0.31 47.08 2.29
CA ASP A 52 0.17 46.74 0.94
C ASP A 52 1.32 45.72 0.96
N ARG A 53 2.23 45.83 1.94
CA ARG A 53 3.31 44.85 2.12
C ARG A 53 2.79 43.49 2.58
N PHE A 54 1.83 43.46 3.48
CA PHE A 54 1.19 42.22 3.92
C PHE A 54 0.43 41.56 2.76
N TYR A 55 -0.30 42.34 1.97
CA TYR A 55 -1.00 41.85 0.78
C TYR A 55 -0.03 41.25 -0.24
N THR A 56 1.08 41.93 -0.52
CA THR A 56 2.12 41.44 -1.45
C THR A 56 2.74 40.12 -0.99
N ILE A 57 2.94 39.94 0.33
CA ILE A 57 3.43 38.69 0.91
C ILE A 57 2.39 37.58 0.77
N ILE A 58 1.11 37.86 1.07
CA ILE A 58 0.03 36.89 0.88
C ILE A 58 -0.05 36.47 -0.58
N VAL A 59 -0.02 37.42 -1.51
CA VAL A 59 -0.07 37.15 -2.94
C VAL A 59 1.15 36.33 -3.37
N GLY A 60 2.35 36.65 -2.88
CA GLY A 60 3.56 35.88 -3.18
C GLY A 60 3.52 34.44 -2.65
N VAL A 61 3.04 34.24 -1.41
CA VAL A 61 2.81 32.90 -0.82
C VAL A 61 1.75 32.14 -1.62
N LEU A 62 0.65 32.80 -1.97
CA LEU A 62 -0.42 32.20 -2.75
C LEU A 62 0.10 31.78 -4.13
N ILE A 63 0.82 32.65 -4.85
CA ILE A 63 1.41 32.31 -6.15
C ILE A 63 2.38 31.13 -6.02
N CYS A 64 3.24 31.10 -4.99
CA CYS A 64 4.17 29.98 -4.77
C CYS A 64 3.44 28.66 -4.45
N LEU A 65 2.39 28.71 -3.63
CA LEU A 65 1.54 27.55 -3.35
C LEU A 65 0.78 27.09 -4.59
N LEU A 66 0.25 28.03 -5.38
CA LEU A 66 -0.43 27.72 -6.63
C LEU A 66 0.56 27.09 -7.63
N THR A 67 1.74 27.68 -7.85
CA THR A 67 2.71 27.13 -8.81
C THR A 67 3.21 25.75 -8.40
N THR A 68 3.45 25.50 -7.11
CA THR A 68 3.86 24.16 -6.62
C THR A 68 2.75 23.12 -6.76
N VAL A 69 1.48 23.49 -6.60
CA VAL A 69 0.33 22.58 -6.80
C VAL A 69 0.00 22.37 -8.28
N PHE A 70 0.14 23.39 -9.14
CA PHE A 70 -0.34 23.34 -10.52
C PHE A 70 0.72 22.97 -11.57
N VAL A 71 2.01 23.24 -11.33
CA VAL A 71 3.07 22.99 -12.34
C VAL A 71 3.62 21.56 -12.25
N PHE A 72 3.91 21.06 -11.05
CA PHE A 72 4.37 19.68 -10.81
C PHE A 72 3.85 19.13 -9.48
N PRO A 73 2.57 18.76 -9.39
CA PRO A 73 2.04 18.22 -8.15
C PRO A 73 2.70 16.88 -7.80
N VAL A 74 3.28 16.80 -6.60
CA VAL A 74 3.72 15.54 -5.99
C VAL A 74 2.58 15.02 -5.12
N TRP A 75 1.82 14.04 -5.63
CA TRP A 75 0.70 13.43 -4.91
C TRP A 75 1.17 12.32 -3.97
N ALA A 76 1.00 12.52 -2.67
CA ALA A 76 1.20 11.49 -1.65
C ALA A 76 0.18 10.35 -1.80
N GLY A 77 -1.04 10.64 -2.24
CA GLY A 77 -2.09 9.63 -2.46
C GLY A 77 -1.68 8.52 -3.43
N GLU A 78 -1.06 8.88 -4.56
CA GLU A 78 -0.52 7.92 -5.53
C GLU A 78 0.59 7.06 -4.92
N GLY A 79 1.45 7.68 -4.09
CA GLY A 79 2.50 6.99 -3.35
C GLY A 79 1.95 5.96 -2.36
N VAL A 80 0.89 6.31 -1.60
CA VAL A 80 0.20 5.38 -0.70
C VAL A 80 -0.38 4.21 -1.47
N HIS A 81 -1.01 4.49 -2.61
CA HIS A 81 -1.65 3.49 -3.44
C HIS A 81 -0.65 2.48 -4.00
N LYS A 82 0.42 2.94 -4.66
CA LYS A 82 1.51 2.09 -5.15
C LYS A 82 2.17 1.29 -4.04
N LEU A 83 2.31 1.88 -2.85
CA LEU A 83 2.83 1.19 -1.69
C LEU A 83 1.91 0.05 -1.23
N ALA A 84 0.60 0.26 -1.23
CA ALA A 84 -0.37 -0.77 -0.86
C ALA A 84 -0.33 -1.96 -1.84
N VAL A 85 -0.39 -1.69 -3.14
CA VAL A 85 -0.28 -2.72 -4.20
C VAL A 85 1.03 -3.48 -4.08
N GLY A 86 2.16 -2.76 -4.03
CA GLY A 86 3.47 -3.37 -3.95
C GLY A 86 3.72 -4.15 -2.65
N ASN A 87 3.00 -3.85 -1.57
CA ASN A 87 3.04 -4.69 -0.38
C ASN A 87 2.28 -6.00 -0.63
N LEU A 88 1.04 -5.94 -1.13
CA LEU A 88 0.25 -7.15 -1.45
C LEU A 88 1.00 -8.11 -2.38
N ASP A 89 1.66 -7.59 -3.41
CA ASP A 89 2.46 -8.40 -4.33
C ASP A 89 3.63 -9.13 -3.65
N LYS A 90 4.32 -8.47 -2.73
CA LYS A 90 5.45 -9.07 -2.00
C LYS A 90 5.00 -10.14 -1.01
N LEU A 91 3.83 -9.92 -0.39
CA LEU A 91 3.22 -10.96 0.44
C LEU A 91 2.85 -12.17 -0.44
N ALA A 92 2.32 -11.94 -1.65
CA ALA A 92 2.00 -13.03 -2.58
C ALA A 92 3.26 -13.80 -3.01
N GLN A 93 4.34 -13.10 -3.38
CA GLN A 93 5.62 -13.71 -3.77
C GLN A 93 6.20 -14.63 -2.68
N PHE A 94 6.06 -14.24 -1.40
CA PHE A 94 6.46 -15.11 -0.30
C PHE A 94 5.69 -16.44 -0.30
N PHE A 95 4.37 -16.40 -0.45
CA PHE A 95 3.54 -17.61 -0.51
C PHE A 95 3.79 -18.45 -1.78
N GLU A 96 4.04 -17.82 -2.92
CA GLU A 96 4.44 -18.49 -4.17
C GLU A 96 5.75 -19.27 -3.95
N GLY A 97 6.76 -18.64 -3.34
CA GLY A 97 8.03 -19.30 -3.02
C GLY A 97 7.91 -20.39 -1.94
N MET A 98 7.06 -20.21 -0.93
CA MET A 98 6.78 -21.25 0.07
C MET A 98 6.17 -22.51 -0.58
N GLU A 99 5.23 -22.34 -1.51
CA GLU A 99 4.63 -23.45 -2.23
C GLU A 99 5.66 -24.19 -3.11
N SER A 100 6.41 -23.46 -3.94
CA SER A 100 7.33 -24.09 -4.90
C SER A 100 8.58 -24.68 -4.24
N GLU A 101 9.14 -24.02 -3.23
CA GLU A 101 10.47 -24.36 -2.67
C GLU A 101 10.43 -25.09 -1.33
N CYS A 102 9.41 -24.87 -0.50
CA CYS A 102 9.33 -25.49 0.83
C CYS A 102 8.36 -26.68 0.85
N PHE A 103 7.29 -26.62 0.06
CA PHE A 103 6.24 -27.66 0.02
C PHE A 103 6.18 -28.42 -1.30
N GLY A 104 6.90 -27.96 -2.32
CA GLY A 104 7.02 -28.63 -3.61
C GLY A 104 7.69 -30.00 -3.52
N ILE A 105 7.46 -30.84 -4.54
CA ILE A 105 8.03 -32.20 -4.65
C ILE A 105 9.53 -32.16 -4.99
N SER A 106 10.03 -31.02 -5.44
CA SER A 106 11.43 -30.83 -5.84
C SER A 106 12.38 -30.95 -4.65
N THR A 107 13.55 -31.52 -4.92
CA THR A 107 14.63 -31.76 -3.94
C THR A 107 14.93 -30.50 -3.13
N VAL A 108 14.89 -30.64 -1.80
CA VAL A 108 15.27 -29.63 -0.81
C VAL A 108 16.51 -28.89 -1.31
N THR A 109 16.36 -27.61 -1.64
CA THR A 109 17.47 -26.82 -2.17
C THR A 109 18.39 -26.44 -1.02
N ASP A 110 19.68 -26.77 -1.15
CA ASP A 110 20.67 -26.63 -0.08
C ASP A 110 20.91 -25.19 0.42
N ASN A 111 20.32 -24.16 -0.21
CA ASN A 111 20.48 -22.75 0.18
C ASN A 111 19.15 -21.96 0.17
N LEU A 112 18.21 -22.33 1.03
CA LEU A 112 16.93 -21.61 1.18
C LEU A 112 17.13 -20.13 1.61
N GLU A 113 18.13 -19.85 2.44
CA GLU A 113 18.44 -18.50 2.96
C GLU A 113 18.85 -17.49 1.88
N ALA A 114 19.39 -17.98 0.76
CA ALA A 114 19.80 -17.16 -0.38
C ALA A 114 18.64 -16.85 -1.34
N LYS A 115 17.43 -17.38 -1.10
CA LYS A 115 16.30 -17.21 -2.01
C LYS A 115 15.61 -15.87 -1.80
N ASP A 116 15.31 -15.20 -2.91
CA ASP A 116 14.75 -13.85 -2.94
C ASP A 116 13.39 -13.77 -2.23
N PHE A 117 12.53 -14.79 -2.33
CA PHE A 117 11.20 -14.78 -1.70
C PHE A 117 11.26 -14.68 -0.16
N LEU A 118 12.34 -15.16 0.48
CA LEU A 118 12.57 -15.02 1.93
C LEU A 118 13.14 -13.66 2.33
N GLN A 119 13.39 -12.78 1.37
CA GLN A 119 13.86 -11.42 1.60
C GLN A 119 12.88 -10.36 1.10
N GLU A 120 12.10 -10.63 0.06
CA GLU A 120 11.19 -9.68 -0.57
C GLU A 120 10.19 -9.06 0.42
N TYR A 121 9.61 -9.87 1.31
CA TYR A 121 8.67 -9.40 2.33
C TYR A 121 9.33 -8.43 3.34
N LYS A 122 10.65 -8.52 3.58
CA LYS A 122 11.36 -7.63 4.53
C LYS A 122 11.29 -6.17 4.10
N SER A 123 11.16 -5.92 2.79
CA SER A 123 10.96 -4.56 2.30
C SER A 123 9.62 -3.95 2.75
N VAL A 124 8.61 -4.75 3.09
CA VAL A 124 7.36 -4.29 3.72
C VAL A 124 7.60 -3.84 5.17
N LEU A 125 8.48 -4.54 5.89
CA LEU A 125 8.87 -4.22 7.27
C LEU A 125 9.75 -2.96 7.35
N ASN A 126 10.74 -2.87 6.46
CA ASN A 126 11.75 -1.80 6.44
C ASN A 126 11.22 -0.47 5.89
N ARG A 127 10.10 -0.48 5.15
CA ARG A 127 9.49 0.76 4.66
C ARG A 127 8.86 1.55 5.80
N ARG A 128 8.86 2.87 5.69
CA ARG A 128 8.17 3.76 6.64
C ARG A 128 6.67 3.45 6.64
N PRO A 129 5.99 3.51 7.80
CA PRO A 129 4.57 3.27 7.88
C PRO A 129 3.80 4.29 7.02
N PRO A 130 2.72 3.88 6.32
CA PRO A 130 1.99 4.76 5.42
C PRO A 130 1.25 5.90 6.14
N ARG A 131 1.26 5.95 7.47
CA ARG A 131 0.58 6.95 8.32
C ARG A 131 0.85 8.39 7.88
N THR A 132 2.11 8.75 7.62
CA THR A 132 2.49 10.12 7.23
C THR A 132 1.95 10.46 5.85
N LEU A 133 2.11 9.55 4.88
CA LEU A 133 1.61 9.72 3.53
C LEU A 133 0.07 9.79 3.47
N CYS A 134 -0.64 8.95 4.23
CA CYS A 134 -2.11 9.03 4.36
C CYS A 134 -2.57 10.35 4.98
N THR A 135 -1.77 10.96 5.88
CA THR A 135 -2.09 12.26 6.48
C THR A 135 -1.98 13.37 5.45
N PHE A 136 -0.96 13.34 4.59
CA PHE A 136 -0.82 14.29 3.49
C PHE A 136 -1.92 14.10 2.43
N ALA A 137 -2.21 12.85 2.07
CA ALA A 137 -3.21 12.52 1.05
C ALA A 137 -4.63 13.01 1.38
N LYS A 138 -4.97 13.18 2.67
CA LYS A 138 -6.26 13.75 3.11
C LYS A 138 -6.48 15.19 2.65
N TRP A 139 -5.41 15.95 2.43
CA TRP A 139 -5.48 17.35 2.03
C TRP A 139 -5.44 17.54 0.51
N GLU A 140 -5.32 16.45 -0.25
CA GLU A 140 -5.21 16.53 -1.70
C GLU A 140 -6.57 16.88 -2.34
N PRO A 141 -6.61 17.83 -3.29
CA PRO A 141 -7.76 17.97 -4.18
C PRO A 141 -7.99 16.67 -4.97
N ARG A 142 -9.15 16.57 -5.61
CA ARG A 142 -9.46 15.43 -6.48
C ARG A 142 -8.44 15.35 -7.63
N HIS A 143 -7.82 14.18 -7.81
CA HIS A 143 -6.87 13.93 -8.89
C HIS A 143 -6.92 12.47 -9.34
N GLY A 144 -6.54 12.21 -10.60
CA GLY A 144 -6.49 10.87 -11.17
C GLY A 144 -7.76 10.05 -10.91
N LYS A 145 -7.59 8.86 -10.32
CA LYS A 145 -8.69 7.97 -9.91
C LYS A 145 -9.19 8.23 -8.48
N PHE A 146 -8.51 9.10 -7.73
CA PHE A 146 -8.85 9.41 -6.34
C PHE A 146 -9.92 10.49 -6.26
N ARG A 147 -10.97 10.22 -5.49
CA ARG A 147 -12.08 11.16 -5.26
C ARG A 147 -11.75 12.12 -4.11
N PHE A 148 -12.48 13.23 -4.05
CA PHE A 148 -12.46 14.08 -2.86
C PHE A 148 -12.91 13.27 -1.63
N ARG A 149 -12.21 13.41 -0.50
CA ARG A 149 -12.39 12.60 0.72
C ARG A 149 -12.24 11.08 0.48
N HIS A 150 -11.25 10.69 -0.31
CA HIS A 150 -10.88 9.28 -0.48
C HIS A 150 -10.61 8.59 0.89
N PRO A 151 -10.95 7.30 1.07
CA PRO A 151 -10.83 6.59 2.35
C PRO A 151 -9.38 6.21 2.71
N TRP A 152 -8.52 7.21 2.91
CA TRP A 152 -7.10 7.02 3.25
C TRP A 152 -6.88 6.29 4.59
N SER A 153 -7.87 6.26 5.48
CA SER A 153 -7.86 5.45 6.71
C SER A 153 -7.80 3.96 6.41
N GLN A 154 -8.48 3.48 5.36
CA GLN A 154 -8.45 2.07 4.98
C GLN A 154 -7.09 1.68 4.40
N TYR A 155 -6.43 2.55 3.65
CA TYR A 155 -5.03 2.33 3.22
C TYR A 155 -4.07 2.23 4.40
N GLN A 156 -4.26 3.05 5.43
CA GLN A 156 -3.48 2.97 6.65
C GLN A 156 -3.69 1.62 7.35
N LYS A 157 -4.95 1.17 7.48
CA LYS A 157 -5.31 -0.12 8.07
C LYS A 157 -4.74 -1.29 7.25
N LEU A 158 -4.87 -1.25 5.93
CA LEU A 158 -4.30 -2.23 5.01
C LEU A 158 -2.78 -2.33 5.20
N GLY A 159 -2.09 -1.19 5.25
CA GLY A 159 -0.65 -1.16 5.50
C GLY A 159 -0.25 -1.74 6.86
N THR A 160 -1.06 -1.57 7.91
CA THR A 160 -0.80 -2.21 9.21
C THR A 160 -0.98 -3.72 9.16
N LEU A 161 -2.02 -4.22 8.49
CA LEU A 161 -2.27 -5.66 8.32
C LEU A 161 -1.16 -6.31 7.48
N CYS A 162 -0.73 -5.68 6.38
CA CYS A 162 0.38 -6.18 5.58
C CYS A 162 1.69 -6.28 6.36
N ARG A 163 1.97 -5.33 7.27
CA ARG A 163 3.16 -5.39 8.13
C ARG A 163 3.06 -6.48 9.19
N GLN A 164 1.89 -6.65 9.81
CA GLN A 164 1.65 -7.74 10.75
C GLN A 164 1.87 -9.09 10.06
N CYS A 165 1.33 -9.25 8.84
CA CYS A 165 1.53 -10.44 8.05
C CYS A 165 3.01 -10.66 7.66
N ALA A 166 3.70 -9.62 7.20
CA ALA A 166 5.14 -9.69 6.92
C ALA A 166 5.98 -10.04 8.18
N SER A 167 5.57 -9.62 9.38
CA SER A 167 6.23 -9.98 10.63
C SER A 167 6.03 -11.46 10.98
N SER A 168 4.82 -11.98 10.76
CA SER A 168 4.54 -13.42 10.91
C SER A 168 5.27 -14.26 9.83
N MET A 169 5.42 -13.73 8.62
CA MET A 169 6.24 -14.34 7.56
C MET A 169 7.71 -14.44 7.97
N GLU A 170 8.24 -13.43 8.67
CA GLU A 170 9.62 -13.48 9.20
C GLU A 170 9.84 -14.59 10.22
N ALA A 171 8.87 -14.78 11.12
CA ALA A 171 8.90 -15.87 12.08
C ALA A 171 8.87 -17.24 11.37
N LEU A 172 7.98 -17.40 10.38
CA LEU A 172 7.89 -18.63 9.59
C LEU A 172 9.15 -18.88 8.76
N ALA A 173 9.67 -17.86 8.06
CA ALA A 173 10.91 -17.94 7.29
C ALA A 173 12.08 -18.39 8.16
N SER A 174 12.26 -17.75 9.31
CA SER A 174 13.32 -18.09 10.27
C SER A 174 13.18 -19.52 10.80
N TYR A 175 11.94 -19.97 11.04
CA TYR A 175 11.67 -21.33 11.47
C TYR A 175 12.00 -22.37 10.38
N VAL A 176 11.59 -22.12 9.13
CA VAL A 176 11.85 -23.02 8.02
C VAL A 176 13.36 -23.11 7.72
N ILE A 177 14.09 -21.99 7.78
CA ILE A 177 15.55 -21.99 7.60
C ILE A 177 16.25 -22.80 8.71
N THR A 178 15.88 -22.59 9.98
CA THR A 178 16.53 -23.28 11.10
C THR A 178 16.26 -24.77 11.09
N THR A 179 15.04 -25.19 10.78
CA THR A 179 14.66 -26.60 10.65
C THR A 179 15.32 -27.30 9.48
N THR A 180 15.52 -26.60 8.36
CA THR A 180 16.27 -27.14 7.21
C THR A 180 17.75 -27.36 7.56
N LYS A 181 18.39 -26.43 8.29
CA LYS A 181 19.80 -26.53 8.71
C LYS A 181 20.07 -27.62 9.75
N THR A 182 19.09 -27.93 10.60
CA THR A 182 19.27 -28.88 11.72
C THR A 182 18.97 -30.33 11.36
N GLN A 183 18.60 -30.62 10.11
CA GLN A 183 18.42 -31.96 9.51
C GLN A 183 17.88 -32.99 10.51
N TYR A 184 16.65 -32.78 10.99
CA TYR A 184 16.01 -33.76 11.86
C TYR A 184 15.72 -35.05 11.06
N PRO A 185 16.04 -36.25 11.57
CA PRO A 185 15.88 -37.49 10.81
C PRO A 185 14.43 -37.69 10.37
N ALA A 186 14.29 -38.21 9.15
CA ALA A 186 13.03 -38.46 8.47
C ALA A 186 12.00 -39.10 9.41
N ALA A 187 10.84 -38.44 9.49
CA ALA A 187 9.77 -38.70 10.45
C ALA A 187 9.30 -40.16 10.46
N ALA A 188 8.88 -40.63 11.65
CA ALA A 188 8.28 -41.93 11.93
C ALA A 188 6.95 -42.24 11.19
N SER A 189 6.50 -41.36 10.27
CA SER A 189 5.32 -41.56 9.41
C SER A 189 5.41 -40.72 8.11
N PRO A 190 6.01 -41.26 7.03
CA PRO A 190 6.20 -40.51 5.77
C PRO A 190 4.87 -40.07 5.13
N ASP A 191 3.83 -40.91 5.18
CA ASP A 191 2.52 -40.64 4.56
C ASP A 191 1.79 -39.45 5.20
N LEU A 192 1.84 -39.34 6.52
CA LEU A 192 1.23 -38.24 7.26
C LEU A 192 1.96 -36.91 7.00
N SER A 193 3.30 -36.95 6.97
CA SER A 193 4.13 -35.78 6.65
C SER A 193 3.89 -35.28 5.23
N TYR A 194 3.68 -36.20 4.29
CA TYR A 194 3.34 -35.89 2.91
C TYR A 194 1.97 -35.23 2.79
N LYS A 195 0.94 -35.78 3.47
CA LYS A 195 -0.41 -35.20 3.49
C LYS A 195 -0.40 -33.77 4.02
N VAL A 196 0.27 -33.51 5.15
CA VAL A 196 0.38 -32.16 5.74
C VAL A 196 1.13 -31.22 4.81
N ARG A 197 2.27 -31.64 4.26
CA ARG A 197 3.05 -30.84 3.31
C ARG A 197 2.21 -30.44 2.10
N LYS A 198 1.45 -31.38 1.55
CA LYS A 198 0.55 -31.14 0.42
C LYS A 198 -0.51 -30.09 0.78
N THR A 199 -1.18 -30.22 1.92
CA THR A 199 -2.18 -29.23 2.37
C THR A 199 -1.55 -27.85 2.59
N CYS A 200 -0.34 -27.78 3.16
CA CYS A 200 0.41 -26.52 3.29
C CYS A 200 0.76 -25.89 1.94
N GLY A 201 1.10 -26.70 0.94
CA GLY A 201 1.31 -26.25 -0.44
C GLY A 201 0.04 -25.64 -1.02
N GLU A 202 -1.09 -26.35 -0.92
CA GLU A 202 -2.40 -25.87 -1.38
C GLU A 202 -2.81 -24.56 -0.69
N MET A 203 -2.64 -24.46 0.63
CA MET A 203 -2.90 -23.23 1.40
C MET A 203 -2.05 -22.05 0.92
N SER A 204 -0.75 -22.29 0.68
CA SER A 204 0.18 -21.27 0.19
C SER A 204 -0.22 -20.80 -1.21
N LEU A 205 -0.52 -21.73 -2.12
CA LEU A 205 -0.96 -21.43 -3.48
C LEU A 205 -2.25 -20.61 -3.51
N HIS A 206 -3.25 -21.00 -2.70
CA HIS A 206 -4.52 -20.28 -2.63
C HIS A 206 -4.36 -18.88 -2.03
N SER A 207 -3.50 -18.73 -1.02
CA SER A 207 -3.19 -17.43 -0.40
C SER A 207 -2.44 -16.50 -1.34
N ALA A 208 -1.44 -17.01 -2.07
CA ALA A 208 -0.73 -16.29 -3.13
C ALA A 208 -1.70 -15.76 -4.20
N LYS A 209 -2.56 -16.64 -4.74
CA LYS A 209 -3.57 -16.27 -5.74
C LYS A 209 -4.53 -15.20 -5.22
N ALA A 210 -4.98 -15.31 -3.97
CA ALA A 210 -5.83 -14.31 -3.34
C ALA A 210 -5.13 -12.96 -3.27
N LEU A 211 -3.89 -12.90 -2.75
CA LEU A 211 -3.12 -11.66 -2.62
C LEU A 211 -2.83 -11.01 -3.99
N ARG A 212 -2.50 -11.81 -5.02
CA ARG A 212 -2.34 -11.30 -6.40
C ARG A 212 -3.62 -10.67 -6.93
N GLN A 213 -4.76 -11.34 -6.75
CA GLN A 213 -6.06 -10.80 -7.16
C GLN A 213 -6.39 -9.49 -6.43
N LEU A 214 -6.10 -9.41 -5.13
CA LEU A 214 -6.28 -8.18 -4.35
C LEU A 214 -5.33 -7.06 -4.80
N ALA A 215 -4.08 -7.38 -5.14
CA ALA A 215 -3.11 -6.42 -5.66
C ALA A 215 -3.59 -5.83 -6.98
N THR A 216 -3.99 -6.67 -7.94
CA THR A 216 -4.52 -6.24 -9.25
C THR A 216 -5.82 -5.44 -9.11
N ALA A 217 -6.73 -5.88 -8.24
CA ALA A 217 -7.98 -5.16 -7.98
C ALA A 217 -7.72 -3.78 -7.38
N THR A 218 -6.78 -3.70 -6.43
CA THR A 218 -6.37 -2.43 -5.82
C THR A 218 -5.73 -1.52 -6.86
N GLU A 219 -4.73 -1.99 -7.62
CA GLU A 219 -4.02 -1.23 -8.65
C GLU A 219 -4.96 -0.65 -9.72
N THR A 220 -5.92 -1.46 -10.16
CA THR A 220 -6.89 -1.03 -11.17
C THR A 220 -8.02 -0.19 -10.58
N MET A 221 -8.19 -0.17 -9.26
CA MET A 221 -9.36 0.31 -8.52
C MET A 221 -10.67 -0.30 -9.02
N THR A 222 -10.62 -1.60 -9.30
CA THR A 222 -11.77 -2.39 -9.70
C THR A 222 -12.24 -3.25 -8.53
N VAL A 223 -13.54 -3.50 -8.47
CA VAL A 223 -14.12 -4.37 -7.44
C VAL A 223 -13.38 -5.71 -7.54
N PRO A 224 -12.77 -6.19 -6.44
CA PRO A 224 -12.05 -7.45 -6.49
C PRO A 224 -13.01 -8.53 -7.00
N PRO A 225 -12.58 -9.37 -7.97
CA PRO A 225 -13.32 -10.59 -8.28
C PRO A 225 -13.48 -11.37 -6.96
N PRO A 226 -14.50 -12.22 -6.79
CA PRO A 226 -14.84 -12.82 -5.49
C PRO A 226 -13.65 -13.59 -4.90
N ALA A 227 -12.78 -12.85 -4.20
CA ALA A 227 -11.59 -13.32 -3.50
C ALA A 227 -12.01 -14.25 -2.36
N ASN A 228 -13.30 -14.23 -2.02
CA ASN A 228 -14.00 -15.23 -1.24
C ASN A 228 -13.73 -16.66 -1.71
N LEU A 229 -13.54 -16.97 -2.99
CA LEU A 229 -13.30 -18.37 -3.39
C LEU A 229 -11.88 -18.84 -3.00
N ALA A 230 -10.84 -18.06 -3.33
CA ALA A 230 -9.46 -18.43 -3.03
C ALA A 230 -9.15 -18.33 -1.53
N VAL A 231 -9.61 -17.26 -0.87
CA VAL A 231 -9.49 -17.09 0.59
C VAL A 231 -10.32 -18.15 1.33
N SER A 232 -11.54 -18.46 0.88
CA SER A 232 -12.33 -19.55 1.50
C SER A 232 -11.70 -20.91 1.29
N ALA A 233 -11.12 -21.19 0.11
CA ALA A 233 -10.38 -22.42 -0.13
C ALA A 233 -9.16 -22.53 0.81
N ALA A 234 -8.38 -21.46 0.94
CA ALA A 234 -7.24 -21.42 1.87
C ALA A 234 -7.70 -21.62 3.33
N MET A 235 -8.76 -20.95 3.76
CA MET A 235 -9.32 -21.10 5.11
C MET A 235 -9.87 -22.50 5.36
N LYS A 236 -10.58 -23.09 4.39
CA LYS A 236 -11.10 -24.45 4.50
C LYS A 236 -9.96 -25.47 4.63
N ALA A 237 -8.88 -25.28 3.87
CA ALA A 237 -7.68 -26.09 3.99
C ALA A 237 -6.99 -25.89 5.34
N ALA A 238 -6.90 -24.66 5.84
CA ALA A 238 -6.33 -24.34 7.14
C ALA A 238 -7.11 -24.99 8.30
N GLU A 239 -8.44 -24.91 8.30
CA GLU A 239 -9.29 -25.53 9.31
C GLU A 239 -9.24 -27.06 9.25
N GLY A 240 -9.28 -27.64 8.04
CA GLY A 240 -9.09 -29.08 7.86
C GLY A 240 -7.74 -29.55 8.41
N LEU A 241 -6.68 -28.78 8.16
CA LEU A 241 -5.35 -29.08 8.67
C LEU A 241 -5.27 -28.98 10.19
N ARG A 242 -5.94 -28.00 10.81
CA ARG A 242 -6.00 -27.85 12.27
C ARG A 242 -6.68 -29.04 12.96
N LEU A 243 -7.79 -29.52 12.41
CA LEU A 243 -8.49 -30.70 12.91
C LEU A 243 -7.59 -31.94 12.83
N GLU A 244 -6.91 -32.14 11.70
CA GLU A 244 -5.97 -33.24 11.51
C GLU A 244 -4.77 -33.14 12.47
N LEU A 245 -4.28 -31.94 12.76
CA LEU A 245 -3.21 -31.72 13.74
C LEU A 245 -3.66 -32.07 15.18
N ALA A 246 -4.92 -31.77 15.51
CA ALA A 246 -5.49 -31.99 16.84
C ALA A 246 -5.83 -33.47 17.10
N GLU A 247 -6.28 -34.20 16.09
CA GLU A 247 -6.65 -35.62 16.19
C GLU A 247 -5.44 -36.56 16.21
N ASN A 248 -4.32 -36.16 15.60
CA ASN A 248 -3.16 -37.03 15.42
C ASN A 248 -2.02 -36.71 16.42
N ALA A 249 -2.03 -37.36 17.59
CA ALA A 249 -0.96 -37.24 18.59
C ALA A 249 0.44 -37.61 18.06
N ALA A 250 0.53 -38.46 17.03
CA ALA A 250 1.78 -38.78 16.34
C ALA A 250 2.33 -37.61 15.51
N MET A 251 1.49 -36.67 15.10
CA MET A 251 1.87 -35.47 14.35
C MET A 251 2.55 -34.42 15.25
N LEU A 252 2.14 -34.35 16.52
CA LEU A 252 2.82 -33.58 17.57
C LEU A 252 4.25 -34.08 17.82
N GLN A 253 4.54 -35.37 17.55
CA GLN A 253 5.90 -35.91 17.59
C GLN A 253 6.74 -35.45 16.38
N VAL A 254 6.11 -35.08 15.26
CA VAL A 254 6.74 -34.39 14.12
C VAL A 254 6.63 -32.87 14.30
N MET A 255 7.15 -32.40 15.43
CA MET A 255 7.01 -31.03 15.94
C MET A 255 7.29 -29.96 14.86
N HIS A 256 8.27 -30.17 14.00
CA HIS A 256 8.63 -29.22 12.94
C HIS A 256 7.54 -29.03 11.88
N VAL A 257 6.97 -30.12 11.38
CA VAL A 257 5.93 -30.05 10.35
C VAL A 257 4.64 -29.47 10.92
N ALA A 258 4.30 -29.84 12.16
CA ALA A 258 3.13 -29.32 12.87
C ALA A 258 3.22 -27.81 13.16
N VAL A 259 4.39 -27.33 13.59
CA VAL A 259 4.60 -25.89 13.86
C VAL A 259 4.58 -25.08 12.56
N THR A 260 5.24 -25.55 11.50
CA THR A 260 5.19 -24.91 10.17
C THR A 260 3.76 -24.82 9.65
N ALA A 261 2.98 -25.91 9.76
CA ALA A 261 1.57 -25.94 9.37
C ALA A 261 0.72 -24.94 10.17
N SER A 262 0.92 -24.87 11.49
CA SER A 262 0.17 -23.97 12.36
C SER A 262 0.46 -22.49 12.07
N LEU A 263 1.74 -22.13 11.93
CA LEU A 263 2.17 -20.78 11.56
C LEU A 263 1.64 -20.37 10.18
N LEU A 264 1.62 -21.31 9.23
CA LEU A 264 1.04 -21.06 7.92
C LEU A 264 -0.48 -20.85 8.01
N ALA A 265 -1.19 -21.63 8.82
CA ALA A 265 -2.63 -21.44 9.04
C ALA A 265 -2.96 -20.07 9.67
N ASP A 266 -2.11 -19.58 10.57
CA ASP A 266 -2.22 -18.21 11.12
C ASP A 266 -1.99 -17.14 10.06
N LEU A 267 -1.01 -17.34 9.17
CA LEU A 267 -0.80 -16.44 8.03
C LEU A 267 -2.00 -16.41 7.09
N VAL A 268 -2.64 -17.55 6.82
CA VAL A 268 -3.88 -17.60 6.01
C VAL A 268 -5.01 -16.78 6.65
N ALA A 269 -5.16 -16.85 7.98
CA ALA A 269 -6.14 -16.03 8.70
C ALA A 269 -5.86 -14.53 8.53
N GLN A 270 -4.58 -14.11 8.56
CA GLN A 270 -4.20 -12.72 8.30
C GLN A 270 -4.47 -12.29 6.85
N VAL A 271 -4.29 -13.18 5.87
CA VAL A 271 -4.66 -12.93 4.46
C VAL A 271 -6.16 -12.68 4.32
N LYS A 272 -6.99 -13.39 5.09
CA LYS A 272 -8.43 -13.13 5.15
C LYS A 272 -8.74 -11.74 5.69
N GLU A 273 -8.10 -11.31 6.77
CA GLU A 273 -8.28 -9.95 7.31
C GLU A 273 -7.86 -8.86 6.30
N ILE A 274 -6.79 -9.11 5.56
CA ILE A 274 -6.34 -8.23 4.45
C ILE A 274 -7.41 -8.15 3.36
N ALA A 275 -7.98 -9.30 2.94
CA ALA A 275 -9.03 -9.36 1.94
C ALA A 275 -10.28 -8.56 2.37
N GLU A 276 -10.75 -8.75 3.61
CA GLU A 276 -11.88 -8.01 4.17
C GLU A 276 -11.59 -6.49 4.21
N CYS A 277 -10.36 -6.10 4.53
CA CYS A 277 -9.95 -4.69 4.52
C CYS A 277 -9.98 -4.09 3.10
N VAL A 278 -9.55 -4.84 2.08
CA VAL A 278 -9.60 -4.42 0.68
C VAL A 278 -11.05 -4.34 0.18
N ASP A 279 -11.92 -5.24 0.61
CA ASP A 279 -13.36 -5.19 0.28
C ASP A 279 -14.05 -3.97 0.89
N VAL A 280 -13.73 -3.61 2.14
CA VAL A 280 -14.20 -2.37 2.76
C VAL A 280 -13.67 -1.16 1.99
N LEU A 281 -12.37 -1.16 1.66
CA LEU A 281 -11.75 -0.09 0.86
C LEU A 281 -12.44 0.07 -0.49
N ALA A 282 -12.70 -1.03 -1.21
CA ALA A 282 -13.33 -1.03 -2.51
C ALA A 282 -14.75 -0.42 -2.46
N ARG A 283 -15.52 -0.75 -1.41
CA ARG A 283 -16.85 -0.18 -1.18
C ARG A 283 -16.80 1.31 -0.86
N GLU A 284 -15.94 1.74 0.06
CA GLU A 284 -15.82 3.16 0.45
C GLU A 284 -15.23 4.03 -0.65
N ALA A 285 -14.29 3.50 -1.44
CA ALA A 285 -13.67 4.19 -2.56
C ALA A 285 -14.51 4.15 -3.83
N HIS A 286 -15.62 3.41 -3.84
CA HIS A 286 -16.48 3.15 -5.00
C HIS A 286 -15.67 2.64 -6.21
N PHE A 287 -14.95 1.54 -5.99
CA PHE A 287 -14.25 0.82 -7.04
C PHE A 287 -15.21 0.45 -8.17
N LYS A 288 -14.73 0.51 -9.42
CA LYS A 288 -15.55 0.26 -10.59
C LYS A 288 -15.75 -1.24 -10.80
N ASN A 289 -16.93 -1.65 -11.25
CA ASN A 289 -17.09 -3.02 -11.70
C ASN A 289 -16.36 -3.22 -13.04
N PRO A 290 -15.63 -4.32 -13.23
CA PRO A 290 -14.90 -4.59 -14.47
C PRO A 290 -15.82 -4.72 -15.70
N LYS A 291 -17.12 -4.96 -15.50
CA LYS A 291 -18.14 -4.98 -16.57
C LYS A 291 -18.52 -3.58 -17.05
N ASP A 292 -18.44 -2.57 -16.19
CA ASP A 292 -18.79 -1.19 -16.53
C ASP A 292 -17.65 -0.52 -17.30
N GLU A 293 -16.38 -0.87 -17.04
CA GLU A 293 -15.24 -0.38 -17.84
C GLU A 293 -15.33 -0.81 -19.30
N ARG A 294 -15.76 -2.06 -19.59
CA ARG A 294 -15.99 -2.50 -20.97
C ARG A 294 -17.09 -1.73 -21.68
N ARG A 295 -18.11 -1.28 -20.96
CA ARG A 295 -19.20 -0.46 -21.52
C ARG A 295 -18.74 0.98 -21.76
N ASP A 296 -18.05 1.59 -20.81
CA ASP A 296 -17.50 2.95 -20.97
C ASP A 296 -16.51 3.02 -22.13
N VAL A 297 -15.61 2.03 -22.25
CA VAL A 297 -14.66 1.94 -23.38
C VAL A 297 -15.37 1.69 -24.71
N ALA A 298 -16.41 0.83 -24.74
CA ALA A 298 -17.18 0.60 -25.96
C ALA A 298 -17.98 1.84 -26.39
N VAL A 299 -18.55 2.59 -25.44
CA VAL A 299 -19.26 3.85 -25.70
C VAL A 299 -18.30 4.92 -26.21
N ASP A 300 -17.10 5.03 -25.61
CA ASP A 300 -16.07 5.99 -26.04
C ASP A 300 -15.46 5.62 -27.41
N THR A 301 -15.40 4.33 -27.74
CA THR A 301 -14.99 3.86 -29.07
C THR A 301 -16.06 4.14 -30.13
N LEU A 302 -17.34 3.98 -29.78
CA LEU A 302 -18.48 4.26 -30.66
C LEU A 302 -18.69 5.76 -30.89
N SER A 303 -18.48 6.61 -29.89
CA SER A 303 -18.55 8.06 -30.03
C SER A 303 -17.43 8.60 -30.92
N ARG A 304 -16.23 8.01 -30.85
CA ARG A 304 -15.07 8.37 -31.68
C ARG A 304 -15.18 7.86 -33.13
N GLY A 305 -15.96 6.81 -33.38
CA GLY A 305 -16.24 6.29 -34.72
C GLY A 305 -17.29 7.08 -35.52
N ARG A 306 -18.06 7.96 -34.86
CA ARG A 306 -19.13 8.75 -35.51
C ARG A 306 -18.68 10.12 -36.03
N SER A 307 -17.41 10.48 -35.81
CA SER A 307 -16.81 11.77 -36.22
C SER A 307 -15.78 11.64 -37.35
N GLY A 308 -15.85 10.58 -38.17
CA GLY A 308 -15.13 10.49 -39.43
C GLY A 308 -15.81 11.34 -40.52
N PRO A 309 -15.06 12.04 -41.41
CA PRO A 309 -15.66 12.78 -42.51
C PRO A 309 -16.35 11.83 -43.49
N LEU A 310 -17.51 12.23 -44.02
CA LEU A 310 -18.15 11.53 -45.14
C LEU A 310 -17.21 11.54 -46.37
N PRO A 311 -17.14 10.45 -47.15
CA PRO A 311 -16.35 10.44 -48.38
C PRO A 311 -16.98 11.35 -49.44
N ASP A 312 -16.14 12.19 -50.06
CA ASP A 312 -16.51 13.03 -51.19
C ASP A 312 -16.96 12.16 -52.37
N VAL A 313 -18.23 12.31 -52.75
CA VAL A 313 -18.78 11.74 -53.97
C VAL A 313 -18.31 12.60 -55.14
N VAL A 314 -17.26 12.16 -55.84
CA VAL A 314 -16.83 12.76 -57.10
C VAL A 314 -17.80 12.30 -58.19
N VAL A 315 -18.67 13.22 -58.62
CA VAL A 315 -19.51 13.07 -59.81
C VAL A 315 -18.64 13.32 -61.04
N GLN A 316 -18.42 12.29 -61.84
CA GLN A 316 -17.67 12.37 -63.09
C GLN A 316 -18.65 12.60 -64.25
N CYS A 317 -18.56 13.76 -64.91
CA CYS A 317 -19.28 14.02 -66.16
C CYS A 317 -18.52 13.37 -67.34
N PRO A 318 -19.23 12.76 -68.31
CA PRO A 318 -18.61 12.12 -69.46
C PRO A 318 -18.39 13.11 -70.61
N GLU A 319 -17.33 12.89 -71.39
CA GLU A 319 -17.26 13.28 -72.81
C GLU A 319 -17.79 12.15 -73.69
#